data_AF-A0A7V9U1N9-F1
#
_entry.id   AF-A0A7V9U1N9-F1
#
_cell.length_a   1.000
_cell.length_b   1.000
_cell.length_c   1.000
_cell.angle_alpha   90.00
_cell.angle_beta   90.00
_cell.angle_gamma   90.00
#
_symmetry.space_group_name_H-M   'P 1'
#
loop_
_entity.id
_entity.type
_entity.pdbx_description
1 polymer ?
#
loop_
_entity_poly.entity_id
_entity_poly.type
_entity_poly.pdbx_seq_one_letter_code
_entity_poly.pdbx_strand_id
1 'polypeptide(L)'
;MTIRSGSGIWFLIYLKKTRLGTFHNSKKAENHAHAVSLYFMFYNYCRPHQTLTKTAGGIKTTPAMAAGIADHVWTVEEILGMMDPARVLG
;
A
#
# COMPACT_ATOMS: atom_id res chain seq x y z
N MET A 1 -15.32 49.13 2.69
CA MET A 1 -15.25 47.82 2.00
C MET A 1 -14.30 47.98 0.82
N THR A 2 -13.01 47.68 1.03
CA THR A 2 -11.98 47.84 0.00
C THR A 2 -10.97 46.71 0.15
N ILE A 3 -11.08 45.73 -0.74
CA ILE A 3 -10.13 44.63 -0.90
C ILE A 3 -8.83 45.25 -1.41
N ARG A 4 -7.88 45.52 -0.50
CA ARG A 4 -6.52 45.92 -0.87
C ARG A 4 -5.83 44.71 -1.50
N SER A 5 -5.77 44.75 -2.83
CA SER A 5 -4.69 44.23 -3.69
C SER A 5 -3.43 43.86 -2.91
N GLY A 6 -3.14 42.56 -2.78
CA GLY A 6 -1.93 42.09 -2.10
C GLY A 6 -1.88 40.57 -1.89
N SER A 7 -2.19 39.77 -2.91
CA SER A 7 -2.39 38.32 -2.69
C SER A 7 -2.18 37.46 -3.94
N GLY A 8 -1.07 37.66 -4.65
CA GLY A 8 -0.68 36.78 -5.77
C GLY A 8 0.32 35.71 -5.34
N ILE A 9 1.49 36.13 -4.88
CA ILE A 9 2.62 35.21 -4.68
C ILE A 9 2.53 34.42 -3.37
N TRP A 10 2.06 35.05 -2.29
CA TRP A 10 1.89 34.37 -1.00
C TRP A 10 0.77 33.34 -1.02
N PHE A 11 -0.32 33.60 -1.76
CA PHE A 11 -1.42 32.65 -1.94
C PHE A 11 -0.98 31.45 -2.81
N LEU A 12 -0.20 31.70 -3.86
CA LEU A 12 0.38 30.64 -4.69
C LEU A 12 1.44 29.82 -3.94
N ILE A 13 2.23 30.42 -3.06
CA ILE A 13 3.18 29.71 -2.19
C ILE A 13 2.44 28.87 -1.13
N TYR A 14 1.37 29.41 -0.54
CA TYR A 14 0.56 28.71 0.45
C TYR A 14 -0.18 27.52 -0.17
N LEU A 15 -0.79 27.70 -1.34
CA LEU A 15 -1.43 26.64 -2.12
C LEU A 15 -0.41 25.61 -2.65
N LYS A 16 0.82 26.04 -2.98
CA LYS A 16 1.92 25.14 -3.39
C LYS A 16 2.43 24.29 -2.22
N LYS A 17 2.52 24.83 -1.00
CA LYS A 17 2.88 24.06 0.21
C LYS A 17 1.81 23.04 0.59
N THR A 18 0.53 23.41 0.58
CA THR A 18 -0.56 22.51 0.99
C THR A 18 -0.90 21.47 -0.07
N ARG A 19 -0.82 21.81 -1.36
CA ARG A 19 -1.06 20.86 -2.45
C ARG A 19 0.12 19.91 -2.66
N LEU A 20 1.37 20.36 -2.57
CA LEU A 20 2.55 19.48 -2.74
C LEU A 20 2.95 18.72 -1.47
N GLY A 21 2.51 19.14 -0.28
CA GLY A 21 2.85 18.48 0.98
C GLY A 21 2.39 17.02 1.07
N THR A 22 1.25 16.70 0.46
CA THR A 22 0.72 15.33 0.35
C THR A 22 1.34 14.54 -0.81
N PHE A 23 1.57 15.16 -1.97
CA PHE A 23 2.11 14.47 -3.15
C PHE A 23 3.64 14.31 -3.17
N HIS A 24 4.42 15.14 -2.48
CA HIS A 24 5.86 14.91 -2.37
C HIS A 24 6.17 13.67 -1.54
N ASN A 25 5.34 13.39 -0.53
CA ASN A 25 5.47 12.18 0.26
C ASN A 25 5.14 10.93 -0.56
N SER A 26 4.19 10.95 -1.50
CA SER A 26 3.87 9.74 -2.29
C SER A 26 5.00 9.28 -3.23
N LYS A 27 5.97 10.16 -3.56
CA LYS A 27 7.12 9.84 -4.41
C LYS A 27 8.40 9.51 -3.64
N LYS A 28 8.35 9.49 -2.31
CA LYS A 28 9.47 9.07 -1.47
C LYS A 28 9.83 7.60 -1.76
N ALA A 29 11.12 7.30 -1.83
CA ALA A 29 11.60 5.95 -2.11
C ALA A 29 11.14 4.96 -1.03
N GLU A 30 11.05 5.42 0.22
CA GLU A 30 10.55 4.65 1.36
C GLU A 30 9.09 4.23 1.14
N ASN A 31 8.25 5.16 0.69
CA ASN A 31 6.84 4.86 0.39
C ASN A 31 6.69 3.92 -0.81
N HIS A 32 7.58 4.01 -1.80
CA HIS A 32 7.63 3.03 -2.87
C HIS A 32 8.03 1.64 -2.36
N ALA A 33 9.04 1.55 -1.50
CA ALA A 33 9.46 0.29 -0.88
C ALA A 33 8.32 -0.35 -0.07
N HIS A 34 7.59 0.44 0.72
CA HIS A 34 6.41 -0.04 1.46
C HIS A 34 5.28 -0.52 0.54
N ALA A 35 5.00 0.19 -0.55
CA ALA A 35 4.01 -0.22 -1.52
C ALA A 35 4.39 -1.55 -2.21
N VAL A 36 5.67 -1.71 -2.57
CA VAL A 36 6.20 -2.94 -3.17
C VAL A 36 6.12 -4.11 -2.20
N SER A 37 6.49 -3.92 -0.93
CA SER A 37 6.37 -4.98 0.08
C SER A 37 4.94 -5.44 0.28
N LEU A 38 3.98 -4.49 0.35
CA LEU A 38 2.56 -4.81 0.47
C LEU A 38 2.04 -5.57 -0.76
N TYR A 39 2.47 -5.16 -1.96
CA TYR A 39 2.09 -5.83 -3.19
C TYR A 39 2.58 -7.28 -3.24
N PHE A 40 3.86 -7.52 -2.91
CA PHE A 40 4.41 -8.88 -2.89
C PHE A 40 3.74 -9.75 -1.83
N MET A 41 3.41 -9.19 -0.67
CA MET A 41 2.69 -9.91 0.38
C MET A 41 1.30 -10.36 -0.12
N PHE A 42 0.52 -9.42 -0.67
CA PHE A 42 -0.81 -9.72 -1.18
C PHE A 42 -0.78 -10.74 -2.33
N TYR A 43 0.15 -10.60 -3.27
CA TYR A 43 0.22 -11.47 -4.44
C TYR A 43 0.61 -12.91 -4.08
N ASN A 44 1.51 -13.09 -3.11
CA ASN A 44 2.02 -14.41 -2.75
C ASN A 44 1.12 -15.15 -1.74
N TYR A 45 0.42 -14.44 -0.86
CA TYR A 45 -0.33 -15.04 0.25
C TYR A 45 -1.85 -14.97 0.08
N CYS A 46 -2.40 -13.88 -0.45
CA CYS A 46 -3.85 -13.68 -0.53
C CYS A 46 -4.47 -14.07 -1.87
N ARG A 47 -3.70 -14.00 -2.97
CA ARG A 47 -4.23 -14.21 -4.32
C ARG A 47 -3.98 -15.64 -4.81
N PRO A 48 -5.02 -16.47 -5.02
CA PRO A 48 -4.86 -17.77 -5.65
C PRO A 48 -4.36 -17.63 -7.09
N HIS A 49 -3.35 -18.41 -7.46
CA HIS A 49 -2.81 -18.40 -8.82
C HIS A 49 -3.56 -19.40 -9.70
N GLN A 50 -3.95 -18.99 -10.91
CA GLN A 50 -4.77 -19.82 -11.79
C GLN A 50 -4.06 -21.13 -12.19
N THR A 51 -2.79 -21.06 -12.60
CA THR A 51 -2.02 -22.24 -13.00
C THR A 51 -1.79 -23.21 -11.84
N LEU A 52 -1.36 -22.72 -10.68
CA LEU A 52 -1.13 -23.56 -9.49
C LEU A 52 -2.43 -24.21 -9.01
N THR A 53 -3.54 -23.48 -9.08
CA THR A 53 -4.86 -24.01 -8.75
C THR A 53 -5.27 -25.16 -9.69
N LYS A 54 -4.94 -25.06 -10.99
CA LYS A 54 -5.18 -26.15 -11.95
C LYS A 54 -4.29 -27.36 -11.67
N THR A 55 -3.01 -27.14 -11.37
CA THR A 55 -2.05 -28.21 -11.05
C THR A 55 -2.42 -28.94 -9.76
N ALA A 56 -2.98 -28.24 -8.76
CA ALA A 56 -3.45 -28.81 -7.50
C ALA A 56 -4.85 -29.48 -7.59
N GLY A 57 -5.33 -29.80 -8.80
CA GLY A 57 -6.62 -30.49 -8.97
C GLY A 57 -7.85 -29.62 -8.72
N GLY A 58 -7.73 -28.29 -8.82
CA GLY A 58 -8.82 -27.34 -8.60
C GLY A 58 -8.83 -26.69 -7.21
N ILE A 59 -7.90 -27.06 -6.33
CA ILE A 59 -7.75 -26.45 -5.01
C ILE A 59 -7.07 -25.09 -5.15
N LYS A 60 -7.72 -24.04 -4.63
CA LYS A 60 -7.16 -22.67 -4.65
C LYS A 60 -5.79 -22.66 -3.97
N THR A 61 -4.75 -22.41 -4.76
CA THR A 61 -3.36 -22.50 -4.31
C THR A 61 -2.65 -21.18 -4.57
N THR A 62 -2.05 -20.60 -3.54
CA THR A 62 -1.20 -19.41 -3.65
C THR A 62 0.26 -19.80 -3.91
N PRO A 63 1.09 -18.89 -4.42
CA PRO A 63 2.52 -19.12 -4.54
C PRO A 63 3.19 -19.53 -3.22
N ALA A 64 2.81 -18.90 -2.10
CA ALA A 64 3.33 -19.26 -0.78
C ALA A 64 2.95 -20.68 -0.35
N MET A 65 1.75 -21.15 -0.71
CA MET A 65 1.35 -22.54 -0.48
C MET A 65 2.13 -23.53 -1.35
N ALA A 66 2.34 -23.20 -2.62
CA ALA A 66 3.13 -24.05 -3.52
C ALA A 66 4.61 -24.16 -3.08
N ALA A 67 5.13 -23.11 -2.44
CA ALA A 67 6.47 -23.11 -1.84
C ALA A 67 6.54 -23.77 -0.45
N GLY A 68 5.40 -24.19 0.12
CA GLY A 68 5.34 -24.78 1.47
C GLY A 68 5.57 -23.79 2.62
N ILE A 69 5.42 -22.48 2.37
CA ILE A 69 5.61 -21.42 3.36
C ILE A 69 4.31 -21.09 4.09
N ALA A 70 3.17 -21.29 3.42
CA ALA A 70 1.83 -21.07 3.96
C ALA A 70 0.96 -22.32 3.79
N ASP A 71 0.01 -22.51 4.70
CA ASP A 71 -0.91 -23.63 4.79
C ASP A 71 -2.31 -23.31 4.24
N HIS A 72 -2.66 -22.02 4.14
CA HIS A 72 -3.93 -21.54 3.60
C HIS A 72 -3.79 -20.29 2.74
N VAL A 73 -4.90 -19.87 2.14
CA VAL A 73 -5.02 -18.57 1.47
C VAL A 73 -5.28 -17.51 2.53
N TRP A 74 -4.40 -16.52 2.63
CA TRP A 74 -4.47 -15.50 3.67
C TRP A 74 -5.51 -14.44 3.36
N THR A 75 -6.13 -13.89 4.40
CA THR A 75 -6.97 -12.68 4.30
C THR A 75 -6.15 -11.43 4.59
N VAL A 76 -6.68 -10.26 4.19
CA VAL A 76 -5.99 -8.98 4.45
C VAL A 76 -5.99 -8.68 5.95
N GLU A 77 -7.03 -9.08 6.65
CA GLU A 77 -7.19 -8.95 8.09
C GLU A 77 -6.13 -9.73 8.86
N GLU A 78 -5.80 -10.96 8.43
CA GLU A 78 -4.72 -11.75 9.03
C GLU A 78 -3.36 -11.06 8.86
N ILE A 79 -3.12 -10.44 7.70
CA ILE A 79 -1.89 -9.68 7.45
C ILE A 79 -1.80 -8.45 8.36
N LEU A 80 -2.91 -7.73 8.54
CA LEU A 80 -2.98 -6.59 9.44
C LEU A 80 -2.83 -7.01 10.90
N GLY A 81 -3.32 -8.19 11.27
CA GLY A 81 -3.15 -8.78 12.60
C GLY A 81 -1.71 -9.11 12.96
N MET A 82 -0.82 -9.30 11.97
CA MET A 82 0.62 -9.48 12.20
C MET A 82 1.36 -8.16 12.45
N MET A 83 0.74 -7.01 12.19
CA MET A 83 1.39 -5.71 12.40
C MET A 83 1.45 -5.39 13.89
N ASP A 84 2.56 -4.78 14.32
CA ASP A 84 2.70 -4.26 15.68
C ASP A 84 1.63 -3.19 15.95
N PRO A 85 0.71 -3.41 16.91
CA PRO A 85 -0.36 -2.45 17.22
C PRO A 85 0.17 -1.11 17.73
N ALA A 86 1.38 -1.06 18.28
CA ALA A 86 2.00 0.18 18.73
C ALA A 86 2.61 1.01 17.59
N ARG A 87 2.72 0.45 16.38
CA ARG A 87 3.35 1.06 15.21
C ARG A 87 2.34 1.64 14.20
N VAL A 88 1.13 1.93 14.65
CA VAL A 88 0.11 2.57 13.80
C VAL A 88 0.44 4.06 13.67
N LEU A 89 1.16 4.40 12.59
CA LEU A 89 1.39 5.75 12.05
C LEU A 89 1.57 6.85 13.11
N GLY A 90 2.70 6.81 13.81
CA GLY A 90 3.26 7.96 14.54
C GLY A 90 3.93 8.95 13.61
#